data_AF-A0A5K1DZB4-F1
#
_entry.id   AF-A0A5K1DZB4-F1
#
_cell.length_a   1.000
_cell.length_b   1.000
_cell.length_c   1.000
_cell.angle_alpha   90.00
_cell.angle_beta   90.00
_cell.angle_gamma   90.00
#
_symmetry.space_group_name_H-M   'P 1'
#
loop_
_entity.id
_entity.type
_entity.pdbx_description
1 polymer ?
#
loop_
_entity_poly.entity_id
_entity_poly.type
_entity_poly.pdbx_seq_one_letter_code
_entity_poly.pdbx_strand_id
1 'polypeptide(L)'
;ILRNAISKTCNRISDLRKEIAVLEKSVLSTKDAASKAVGELESAESRLEVVNGEPVQAETPGRLKRLKLYADKAKEEEVAVQESLEAKQALFARAYLENE
;
A
#
# COMPACT_ATOMS: atom_id res chain seq x y z
N ILE A 1 -23.55 -30.30 18.31
CA ILE A 1 -22.86 -30.14 17.00
C ILE A 1 -23.16 -28.76 16.39
N LEU A 2 -24.42 -28.38 16.20
CA LEU A 2 -24.85 -27.08 15.62
C LEU A 2 -24.28 -25.83 16.34
N ARG A 3 -24.31 -25.79 17.68
CA ARG A 3 -23.76 -24.66 18.46
C ARG A 3 -22.27 -24.39 18.19
N ASN A 4 -21.48 -25.44 17.96
CA ASN A 4 -20.05 -25.33 17.69
C ASN A 4 -19.78 -24.77 16.28
N ALA A 5 -20.57 -25.20 15.29
CA ALA A 5 -20.52 -24.63 13.95
C ALA A 5 -20.82 -23.13 13.96
N ILE A 6 -21.92 -22.71 14.62
CA ILE A 6 -22.29 -21.29 14.74
C ILE A 6 -21.18 -20.49 15.43
N SER A 7 -20.67 -20.95 16.58
CA SER A 7 -19.60 -20.24 17.29
C SER A 7 -18.33 -20.10 16.46
N LYS A 8 -17.91 -21.16 15.74
CA LYS A 8 -16.74 -21.10 14.86
C LYS A 8 -16.89 -20.06 13.75
N THR A 9 -18.08 -19.97 13.16
CA THR A 9 -18.33 -19.02 12.09
C THR A 9 -18.38 -17.58 12.59
N CYS A 10 -19.04 -17.31 13.72
CA CYS A 10 -19.03 -15.99 14.33
C CYS A 10 -17.61 -15.54 14.74
N ASN A 11 -16.78 -16.47 15.23
CA ASN A 11 -15.38 -16.19 15.52
C ASN A 11 -14.61 -15.85 14.25
N ARG A 12 -14.77 -16.63 13.18
CA ARG A 12 -14.13 -16.37 11.88
C ARG A 12 -14.50 -15.00 11.31
N ILE A 13 -15.78 -14.64 11.35
CA ILE A 13 -16.29 -13.32 10.93
C ILE A 13 -15.64 -12.21 11.76
N SER A 14 -15.57 -12.40 13.09
CA SER A 14 -14.97 -11.42 14.01
C SER A 14 -13.47 -11.25 13.76
N ASP A 15 -12.74 -12.33 13.50
CA ASP A 15 -11.31 -12.28 13.22
C ASP A 15 -11.03 -11.64 11.86
N LEU A 16 -11.82 -11.96 10.83
CA LEU A 16 -11.74 -11.28 9.53
C LEU A 16 -11.98 -9.77 9.65
N ARG A 17 -12.93 -9.31 10.48
CA ARG A 17 -13.13 -7.87 10.75
C ARG A 17 -11.90 -7.21 11.35
N LYS A 18 -11.25 -7.87 12.31
CA LYS A 18 -10.02 -7.35 12.93
C LYS A 18 -8.88 -7.28 11.91
N GLU A 19 -8.69 -8.33 11.12
CA GLU A 19 -7.67 -8.36 10.06
C GLU A 19 -7.90 -7.25 9.03
N ILE A 20 -9.15 -7.04 8.58
CA ILE A 20 -9.53 -5.95 7.67
C ILE A 20 -9.18 -4.60 8.29
N ALA A 21 -9.58 -4.34 9.54
CA ALA A 21 -9.30 -3.06 10.21
C ALA A 21 -7.80 -2.77 10.37
N VAL A 22 -6.97 -3.80 10.52
CA VAL A 22 -5.50 -3.66 10.53
C VAL A 22 -4.98 -3.35 9.12
N LEU A 23 -5.47 -4.06 8.10
CA LEU A 23 -5.09 -3.83 6.71
C LEU A 23 -5.49 -2.45 6.20
N GLU A 24 -6.66 -1.93 6.56
CA GLU A 24 -7.09 -0.57 6.21
C GLU A 24 -6.09 0.49 6.72
N LYS A 25 -5.60 0.33 7.96
CA LYS A 25 -4.54 1.20 8.50
C LYS A 25 -3.23 1.04 7.73
N SER A 26 -2.89 -0.21 7.38
CA SER A 26 -1.71 -0.50 6.58
C SER A 26 -1.78 0.19 5.22
N VAL A 27 -2.91 0.10 4.51
CA VAL A 27 -3.14 0.78 3.22
C VAL A 27 -2.89 2.28 3.33
N LEU A 28 -3.42 2.93 4.37
CA LEU A 28 -3.19 4.37 4.58
C LEU A 28 -1.70 4.69 4.75
N SER A 29 -0.99 3.87 5.53
CA SER A 29 0.45 4.07 5.77
C SER A 29 1.32 3.82 4.53
N THR A 30 1.02 2.77 3.75
CA THR A 30 1.77 2.44 2.53
C THR A 30 1.49 3.44 1.42
N LYS A 31 0.25 3.92 1.31
CA LYS A 31 -0.12 4.98 0.36
C LYS A 31 0.58 6.30 0.66
N ASP A 32 0.66 6.70 1.93
CA ASP A 32 1.42 7.90 2.33
C ASP A 32 2.91 7.74 2.03
N ALA A 33 3.48 6.57 2.32
CA ALA A 33 4.88 6.27 1.99
C ALA A 33 5.15 6.30 0.47
N ALA A 34 4.28 5.71 -0.34
CA ALA A 34 4.37 5.74 -1.80
C ALA A 34 4.25 7.17 -2.35
N SER A 35 3.29 7.95 -1.86
CA SER A 35 3.12 9.36 -2.22
C SER A 35 4.37 10.20 -1.91
N LYS A 36 4.96 10.01 -0.72
CA LYS A 36 6.21 10.69 -0.33
C LYS A 36 7.38 10.28 -1.22
N ALA A 37 7.55 8.99 -1.48
CA ALA A 37 8.63 8.48 -2.32
C ALA A 37 8.55 9.03 -3.76
N VAL A 38 7.34 9.12 -4.31
CA VAL A 38 7.10 9.73 -5.62
C VAL A 38 7.39 11.23 -5.59
N GLY A 39 6.90 11.95 -4.57
CA GLY A 39 7.16 13.39 -4.44
C GLY A 39 8.64 13.72 -4.30
N GLU A 40 9.40 12.89 -3.58
CA GLU A 40 10.86 13.02 -3.48
C GLU A 40 11.56 12.79 -4.83
N LEU A 41 11.12 11.79 -5.60
CA LEU A 41 11.63 11.54 -6.94
C LEU A 41 11.33 12.71 -7.87
N GLU A 42 10.08 13.16 -7.94
CA GLU A 42 9.64 14.27 -8.81
C GLU A 42 10.36 15.58 -8.45
N SER A 43 10.54 15.84 -7.15
CA SER A 43 11.31 16.99 -6.67
C SER A 43 12.78 16.89 -7.09
N ALA A 44 13.39 15.71 -6.96
CA ALA A 44 14.77 15.49 -7.38
C ALA A 44 14.93 15.58 -8.91
N GLU A 45 13.97 15.07 -9.68
CA GLU A 45 13.95 15.14 -11.15
C GLU A 45 13.78 16.57 -11.65
N SER A 46 12.97 17.38 -10.97
CA SER A 46 12.70 18.77 -11.37
C SER A 46 13.82 19.75 -10.99
N ARG A 47 14.80 19.33 -10.18
CA ARG A 47 15.89 20.20 -9.72
C ARG A 47 16.97 20.37 -10.79
N LEU A 48 17.11 21.60 -11.25
CA LEU A 48 18.13 22.03 -12.19
C LEU A 48 19.13 22.97 -11.52
N GLU A 49 20.40 22.88 -11.90
CA GLU A 49 21.46 23.80 -11.51
C GLU A 49 22.05 24.47 -12.76
N VAL A 50 22.55 25.69 -12.61
CA VAL A 50 23.15 26.42 -13.74
C VAL A 50 24.65 26.15 -13.75
N VAL A 51 25.12 25.47 -14.79
CA VAL A 51 26.55 25.20 -15.03
C VAL A 51 26.94 25.86 -16.33
N ASN A 52 27.91 26.78 -16.29
CA ASN A 52 28.36 27.57 -17.45
C ASN A 52 27.22 28.34 -18.16
N GLY A 53 26.16 28.72 -17.45
CA GLY A 53 25.02 29.44 -18.01
C GLY A 53 23.92 28.53 -18.59
N GLU A 54 24.12 27.21 -18.61
CA GLU A 54 23.11 26.24 -19.04
C GLU A 54 22.45 25.54 -17.84
N PRO A 55 21.12 25.37 -17.83
CA PRO A 55 20.45 24.58 -16.81
C PRO A 55 20.68 23.09 -17.06
N VAL A 56 21.32 22.43 -16.10
CA VAL A 56 21.65 21.00 -16.12
C VAL A 56 20.99 20.32 -14.93
N GLN A 57 20.76 19.01 -15.02
CA GLN A 57 20.22 18.23 -13.92
C GLN A 57 21.11 18.33 -12.67
N ALA A 58 20.54 18.84 -11.56
CA ALA A 58 21.29 19.05 -10.32
C ALA A 58 21.56 17.75 -9.56
N GLU A 59 20.71 16.74 -9.77
CA GLU A 59 20.82 15.46 -9.09
C GLU A 59 21.62 14.45 -9.91
N THR A 60 22.49 13.71 -9.24
CA THR A 60 23.31 12.70 -9.92
C THR A 60 22.45 11.55 -10.49
N PRO A 61 22.77 11.01 -11.67
CA PRO A 61 22.00 9.90 -12.26
C PRO A 61 21.89 8.67 -11.34
N GLY A 62 22.91 8.40 -10.52
CA GLY A 62 22.89 7.30 -9.55
C GLY A 62 21.86 7.52 -8.44
N ARG A 63 21.73 8.76 -7.95
CA ARG A 63 20.73 9.12 -6.94
C ARG A 63 19.31 9.07 -7.51
N LEU A 64 19.10 9.59 -8.70
CA LEU A 64 17.80 9.51 -9.39
C LEU A 64 17.36 8.06 -9.60
N LYS A 65 18.26 7.18 -10.06
CA LYS A 65 17.96 5.75 -10.19
C LYS A 65 17.54 5.11 -8.88
N ARG A 66 18.22 5.44 -7.77
CA ARG A 66 17.87 4.92 -6.43
C ARG A 66 16.51 5.41 -5.96
N LEU A 67 16.23 6.70 -6.13
CA LEU A 67 14.93 7.29 -5.77
C LEU A 67 13.80 6.65 -6.58
N LYS A 68 14.04 6.41 -7.88
CA LYS A 68 13.09 5.72 -8.75
C LYS A 68 12.80 4.30 -8.26
N LEU A 69 13.84 3.51 -7.99
CA LEU A 69 13.68 2.16 -7.45
C LEU A 69 12.92 2.15 -6.11
N TYR A 70 13.12 3.17 -5.26
CA TYR A 70 12.40 3.28 -4.00
C TYR A 70 10.91 3.63 -4.21
N ALA A 71 10.62 4.59 -5.09
CA ALA A 71 9.25 4.94 -5.46
C ALA A 71 8.49 3.78 -6.11
N ASP A 72 9.16 3.02 -6.99
CA ASP A 72 8.58 1.83 -7.64
C ASP A 72 8.24 0.75 -6.60
N LYS A 73 9.16 0.45 -5.68
CA LYS A 73 8.93 -0.52 -4.59
C LYS A 73 7.81 -0.09 -3.65
N ALA A 74 7.77 1.18 -3.27
CA ALA A 74 6.73 1.69 -2.38
C ALA A 74 5.34 1.59 -3.02
N LYS A 75 5.23 1.81 -4.34
CA LYS A 75 3.99 1.58 -5.10
C LYS A 75 3.61 0.10 -5.17
N GLU A 76 4.58 -0.78 -5.41
CA GLU A 76 4.34 -2.23 -5.44
C GLU A 76 3.81 -2.72 -4.09
N GLU A 77 4.39 -2.25 -2.98
CA GLU A 77 3.92 -2.54 -1.62
C GLU A 77 2.51 -1.97 -1.36
N GLU A 78 2.21 -0.74 -1.80
CA GLU A 78 0.86 -0.17 -1.72
C GLU A 78 -0.17 -1.07 -2.42
N VAL A 79 0.12 -1.48 -3.66
CA VAL A 79 -0.77 -2.33 -4.45
C VAL A 79 -0.94 -3.70 -3.78
N ALA A 80 0.13 -4.33 -3.33
CA ALA A 80 0.06 -5.64 -2.67
C ALA A 80 -0.80 -5.61 -1.40
N VAL A 81 -0.68 -4.56 -0.59
CA VAL A 81 -1.50 -4.41 0.63
C VAL A 81 -2.97 -4.13 0.28
N GLN A 82 -3.22 -3.33 -0.77
CA GLN A 82 -4.57 -3.06 -1.27
C GLN A 82 -5.25 -4.35 -1.79
N GLU A 83 -4.55 -5.15 -2.58
CA GLU A 83 -5.05 -6.45 -3.06
C GLU A 83 -5.36 -7.41 -1.89
N SER A 84 -4.49 -7.42 -0.86
CA SER A 84 -4.74 -8.21 0.35
C SER A 84 -6.00 -7.75 1.10
N LEU A 85 -6.24 -6.43 1.17
CA LEU A 85 -7.46 -5.89 1.79
C LEU A 85 -8.70 -6.34 1.02
N GLU A 86 -8.71 -6.21 -0.30
CA GLU A 86 -9.82 -6.60 -1.17
C GLU A 86 -10.12 -8.11 -1.05
N ALA A 87 -9.09 -8.95 -1.05
CA ALA A 87 -9.25 -10.39 -0.86
C ALA A 87 -9.90 -10.72 0.50
N LYS A 88 -9.50 -10.03 1.58
CA LYS A 88 -10.08 -10.22 2.92
C LYS A 88 -11.52 -9.71 3.01
N GLN A 89 -11.83 -8.58 2.39
CA GLN A 89 -13.18 -8.06 2.30
C GLN A 89 -14.10 -9.02 1.53
N ALA A 90 -13.63 -9.61 0.42
CA ALA A 90 -14.37 -10.62 -0.32
C ALA A 90 -14.65 -11.88 0.52
N LEU A 91 -13.65 -12.36 1.27
CA LEU A 91 -13.82 -13.49 2.20
C LEU A 91 -14.82 -13.15 3.32
N PHE A 92 -14.77 -11.94 3.85
CA PHE A 92 -15.72 -11.47 4.86
C PHE A 92 -17.14 -11.40 4.32
N ALA A 93 -17.34 -10.81 3.13
CA ALA A 93 -18.65 -10.72 2.49
C ALA A 93 -19.25 -12.10 2.24
N ARG A 94 -18.43 -13.04 1.72
CA ARG A 94 -18.84 -14.44 1.53
C ARG A 94 -19.23 -15.10 2.85
N ALA A 95 -18.38 -14.99 3.88
CA ALA A 95 -18.67 -15.56 5.19
C ALA A 95 -19.94 -14.95 5.81
N TYR A 96 -20.21 -13.67 5.57
CA TYR A 96 -21.43 -13.03 6.05
C TYR A 96 -22.67 -13.57 5.34
N LEU A 97 -22.66 -13.63 4.01
CA LEU A 97 -23.77 -14.14 3.19
C LEU A 97 -24.09 -15.61 3.45
N GLU A 98 -23.08 -16.45 3.71
CA GLU A 98 -23.30 -17.87 4.06
C GLU A 98 -23.96 -18.05 5.46
N ASN A 99 -24.13 -16.99 6.25
CA ASN A 99 -24.73 -17.02 7.59
C ASN A 99 -25.96 -16.12 7.78
N GLU A 100 -26.43 -15.45 6.72
CA GLU A 100 -27.81 -14.94 6.65
C GLU A 100 -28.79 -16.07 6.32
#